data_AF-A0A661JVP2-F1
#
_entry.id   AF-A0A661JVP2-F1
#
_cell.length_a   1.000
_cell.length_b   1.000
_cell.length_c   1.000
_cell.angle_alpha   90.00
_cell.angle_beta   90.00
_cell.angle_gamma   90.00
#
_symmetry.space_group_name_H-M   'P 1'
#
loop_
_entity.id
_entity.type
_entity.pdbx_description
1 polymer ?
#
loop_
_entity_poly.entity_id
_entity_poly.type
_entity_poly.pdbx_seq_one_letter_code
_entity_poly.pdbx_strand_id
1 'polypeptide(L)'
;MAAKDSVEKTQEEIIKEIAKALGHTGYLLDAVLEEMKQLEYKMARTIEKDDYNNLVEKFNMKRQEALFRRDMLIIHREAIGVRQHKFLDKYYPVPGKKKKRT
;
A
#
# COMPACT_ATOMS: atom_id res chain seq x y z
N MET A 1 -5.48 -42.81 12.33
CA MET A 1 -5.32 -41.50 12.99
C MET A 1 -4.11 -40.74 12.42
N ALA A 2 -3.96 -40.64 11.09
CA ALA A 2 -2.76 -40.07 10.44
C ALA A 2 -3.05 -39.09 9.29
N ALA A 3 -4.32 -38.96 8.86
CA ALA A 3 -4.70 -38.07 7.77
C ALA A 3 -5.08 -36.65 8.23
N LYS A 4 -5.43 -36.47 9.51
CA LYS A 4 -5.73 -35.14 10.10
C LYS A 4 -4.45 -34.32 10.29
N ASP A 5 -3.43 -34.92 10.90
CA ASP A 5 -2.16 -34.27 11.23
C ASP A 5 -1.39 -33.74 10.00
N SER A 6 -1.49 -34.43 8.86
CA SER A 6 -0.83 -34.01 7.61
C SER A 6 -1.54 -32.83 6.94
N VAL A 7 -2.87 -32.75 7.06
CA VAL A 7 -3.68 -31.64 6.50
C VAL A 7 -3.56 -30.39 7.38
N GLU A 8 -3.51 -30.55 8.70
CA GLU A 8 -3.29 -29.45 9.65
C GLU A 8 -1.91 -28.80 9.47
N LYS A 9 -0.85 -29.60 9.24
CA LYS A 9 0.49 -29.06 8.89
C LYS A 9 0.47 -28.19 7.63
N THR A 10 -0.28 -28.57 6.59
CA THR A 10 -0.38 -27.78 5.36
C THR A 10 -1.18 -26.48 5.57
N GLN A 11 -2.23 -26.50 6.39
CA GLN A 11 -3.01 -25.30 6.70
C GLN A 11 -2.21 -24.27 7.52
N GLU A 12 -1.41 -24.71 8.49
CA GLU A 12 -0.54 -23.81 9.25
C GLU A 12 0.52 -23.13 8.37
N GLU A 13 1.12 -23.85 7.43
CA GLU A 13 2.07 -23.30 6.47
C GLU A 13 1.43 -22.25 5.55
N ILE A 14 0.22 -22.53 5.05
CA ILE A 14 -0.56 -21.56 4.26
C ILE A 14 -0.85 -20.30 5.08
N ILE A 15 -1.27 -20.43 6.35
CA ILE A 15 -1.55 -19.29 7.22
C ILE A 15 -0.28 -18.46 7.49
N LYS A 16 0.86 -19.11 7.72
CA LYS A 16 2.16 -18.42 7.92
C LYS A 16 2.59 -17.64 6.69
N GLU A 17 2.49 -18.24 5.51
CA GLU A 17 2.82 -17.57 4.26
C GLU A 17 1.89 -16.39 3.98
N ILE A 18 0.59 -16.52 4.27
CA ILE A 18 -0.35 -15.40 4.14
C ILE A 18 -0.03 -14.29 5.16
N ALA A 19 0.29 -14.60 6.40
CA ALA A 19 0.67 -13.61 7.40
C ALA A 19 1.94 -12.83 7.00
N LYS A 20 2.93 -13.53 6.44
CA LYS A 20 4.16 -12.94 5.91
C LYS A 20 3.89 -12.05 4.70
N ALA A 21 3.09 -12.52 3.75
CA ALA A 21 2.67 -11.73 2.60
C ALA A 21 1.89 -10.47 3.02
N LEU A 22 1.00 -10.59 4.00
CA LEU A 22 0.21 -9.49 4.53
C LEU A 22 1.09 -8.41 5.19
N GLY A 23 2.03 -8.83 6.04
CA GLY A 23 3.00 -7.92 6.65
C GLY A 23 3.88 -7.22 5.63
N HIS A 24 4.34 -7.96 4.61
CA HIS A 24 5.13 -7.40 3.52
C HIS A 24 4.34 -6.36 2.69
N THR A 25 3.09 -6.66 2.34
CA THR A 25 2.24 -5.75 1.56
C THR A 25 1.91 -4.47 2.33
N GLY A 26 1.69 -4.57 3.65
CA GLY A 26 1.56 -3.40 4.52
C GLY A 26 2.82 -2.53 4.54
N TYR A 27 3.99 -3.14 4.76
CA TYR A 27 5.29 -2.44 4.74
C TYR A 27 5.55 -1.70 3.42
N LEU A 28 5.25 -2.34 2.28
CA LEU A 28 5.43 -1.71 0.97
C LEU A 28 4.48 -0.52 0.77
N LEU A 29 3.25 -0.61 1.27
CA LEU A 29 2.32 0.51 1.23
C LEU A 29 2.81 1.68 2.07
N ASP A 30 3.30 1.41 3.30
CA ASP A 30 3.90 2.44 4.16
C ASP A 30 5.10 3.12 3.50
N ALA A 31 5.98 2.35 2.87
CA ALA A 31 7.14 2.89 2.16
C ALA A 31 6.73 3.86 1.04
N VAL A 32 5.72 3.49 0.22
CA VAL A 32 5.22 4.36 -0.84
C VAL A 32 4.57 5.63 -0.26
N LEU A 33 3.80 5.51 0.82
CA LEU A 33 3.18 6.67 1.47
C LEU A 33 4.23 7.64 2.03
N GLU A 34 5.32 7.13 2.61
CA GLU A 34 6.43 7.97 3.08
C GLU A 34 7.14 8.65 1.90
N GLU A 35 7.40 7.94 0.78
CA GLU A 35 7.94 8.57 -0.43
C GLU A 35 7.03 9.69 -0.96
N MET A 36 5.72 9.51 -0.94
CA MET A 36 4.76 10.53 -1.34
C MET A 36 4.83 11.77 -0.43
N LYS A 37 4.97 11.57 0.88
CA LYS A 37 5.15 12.66 1.85
C LYS A 37 6.44 13.44 1.60
N GLN A 38 7.53 12.75 1.27
CA GLN A 38 8.79 13.39 0.89
C GLN A 38 8.67 14.19 -0.40
N LEU A 39 7.90 13.69 -1.38
CA LEU A 39 7.59 14.44 -2.61
C LEU A 39 6.77 15.70 -2.31
N GLU A 40 5.76 15.63 -1.44
CA GLU A 40 5.00 16.82 -1.03
C GLU A 40 5.89 17.86 -0.35
N TYR A 41 6.79 17.42 0.53
CA TYR A 41 7.75 18.31 1.20
C TYR A 41 8.67 19.04 0.21
N LYS A 42 9.12 18.33 -0.84
CA LYS A 42 9.91 18.90 -1.94
C LYS A 42 9.08 19.89 -2.75
N MET A 43 7.88 19.49 -3.17
CA MET A 43 6.95 20.34 -3.94
C MET A 43 6.66 21.66 -3.24
N ALA A 44 6.49 21.65 -1.92
CA ALA A 44 6.22 22.86 -1.13
C ALA A 44 7.39 23.87 -1.15
N ARG A 45 8.61 23.41 -1.46
CA ARG A 45 9.83 24.23 -1.53
C ARG A 45 10.25 24.58 -2.94
N THR A 46 9.62 23.98 -3.94
CA THR A 46 9.96 24.20 -5.34
C THR A 46 9.22 25.43 -5.89
N ILE A 47 10.01 26.44 -6.25
CA ILE A 47 9.53 27.69 -6.84
C ILE A 47 9.42 27.52 -8.36
N GLU A 48 10.45 26.93 -8.97
CA GLU A 48 10.53 26.69 -10.42
C GLU A 48 9.36 25.80 -10.90
N LYS A 49 8.72 26.20 -12.00
CA LYS A 49 7.47 25.64 -12.49
C LYS A 49 7.66 24.23 -13.05
N ASP A 50 8.69 24.02 -13.86
CA ASP A 50 8.94 22.74 -14.52
C ASP A 50 9.38 21.68 -13.52
N ASP A 51 10.24 22.03 -12.57
CA ASP A 51 10.63 21.18 -11.44
C ASP A 51 9.43 20.82 -10.58
N TYR A 52 8.54 21.79 -10.27
CA TYR A 52 7.32 21.51 -9.54
C TYR A 52 6.42 20.55 -10.33
N ASN A 53 6.26 20.76 -11.63
CA ASN A 53 5.45 19.92 -12.50
C ASN A 53 6.01 18.50 -12.64
N ASN A 54 7.34 18.35 -12.67
CA ASN A 54 8.02 17.06 -12.64
C ASN A 54 7.80 16.33 -11.30
N LEU A 55 7.81 17.06 -10.18
CA LEU A 55 7.48 16.48 -8.87
C LEU A 55 6.01 16.08 -8.76
N VAL A 56 5.09 16.85 -9.35
CA VAL A 56 3.66 16.49 -9.44
C VAL A 56 3.47 15.18 -10.21
N GLU A 57 4.19 14.98 -11.32
CA GLU A 57 4.13 13.72 -12.07
C GLU A 57 4.62 12.54 -11.22
N LYS A 58 5.79 12.67 -10.61
CA LYS A 58 6.35 11.64 -9.71
C LYS A 58 5.40 11.31 -8.57
N PHE A 59 4.82 12.34 -7.93
CA PHE A 59 3.83 12.17 -6.88
C PHE A 59 2.59 11.41 -7.38
N ASN A 60 2.07 11.79 -8.55
CA ASN A 60 0.88 11.17 -9.12
C ASN A 60 1.13 9.73 -9.57
N MET A 61 2.35 9.39 -10.01
CA MET A 61 2.76 8.00 -10.27
C MET A 61 2.80 7.19 -8.96
N LYS A 62 3.44 7.72 -7.91
CA LYS A 62 3.48 7.07 -6.59
C LYS A 62 2.11 6.91 -5.97
N ARG A 63 1.19 7.85 -6.23
CA ARG A 63 -0.22 7.71 -5.85
C ARG A 63 -0.89 6.49 -6.49
N GLN A 64 -0.63 6.23 -7.77
CA GLN A 64 -1.18 5.03 -8.43
C GLN A 64 -0.60 3.75 -7.83
N GLU A 65 0.71 3.76 -7.53
CA GLU A 65 1.36 2.65 -6.82
C GLU A 65 0.73 2.41 -5.44
N ALA A 66 0.47 3.46 -4.66
CA ALA A 66 -0.17 3.37 -3.35
C ALA A 66 -1.59 2.79 -3.44
N LEU A 67 -2.38 3.21 -4.43
CA LEU A 67 -3.72 2.66 -4.66
C LEU A 67 -3.66 1.17 -4.98
N PHE A 68 -2.78 0.77 -5.91
CA PHE A 68 -2.60 -0.63 -6.27
C PHE A 68 -2.18 -1.50 -5.08
N ARG A 69 -1.23 -1.03 -4.27
CA ARG A 69 -0.78 -1.75 -3.06
C ARG A 69 -1.88 -1.86 -2.02
N ARG A 70 -2.71 -0.82 -1.87
CA ARG A 70 -3.86 -0.84 -0.98
C ARG A 70 -4.91 -1.86 -1.43
N ASP A 71 -5.14 -1.99 -2.73
CA ASP A 71 -6.05 -3.00 -3.28
C ASP A 71 -5.50 -4.43 -3.04
N MET A 72 -4.19 -4.65 -3.20
CA MET A 72 -3.55 -5.92 -2.84
C MET A 72 -3.71 -6.26 -1.35
N LEU A 73 -3.55 -5.26 -0.47
CA LEU A 73 -3.75 -5.46 0.96
C LEU A 73 -5.21 -5.83 1.29
N ILE A 74 -6.19 -5.25 0.58
CA ILE A 74 -7.60 -5.65 0.68
C ILE A 74 -7.77 -7.12 0.33
N ILE A 75 -7.27 -7.54 -0.83
CA ILE A 75 -7.41 -8.92 -1.32
C ILE A 75 -6.80 -9.93 -0.34
N HIS A 76 -5.60 -9.63 0.18
CA HIS A 76 -4.96 -10.52 1.17
C HIS A 76 -5.74 -10.60 2.49
N ARG A 77 -6.34 -9.49 2.94
CA ARG A 77 -7.20 -9.49 4.15
C ARG A 77 -8.47 -10.30 3.91
N GLU A 78 -9.09 -10.19 2.74
CA GLU A 78 -10.28 -10.97 2.39
C GLU A 78 -10.00 -12.47 2.32
N ALA A 79 -8.83 -12.85 1.80
CA ALA A 79 -8.39 -14.25 1.72
C ALA A 79 -8.30 -14.93 3.09
N ILE A 80 -8.09 -14.17 4.17
CA ILE A 80 -8.09 -14.66 5.56
C ILE A 80 -9.39 -14.36 6.32
N GLY A 81 -10.46 -13.96 5.60
CA GLY A 81 -11.78 -13.73 6.18
C GLY A 81 -11.99 -12.33 6.78
N VAL A 82 -11.04 -11.40 6.63
CA VAL A 82 -11.14 -10.04 7.18
C VAL A 82 -11.76 -9.09 6.14
N ARG A 83 -13.08 -8.93 6.20
CA ARG A 83 -13.89 -8.17 5.21
C ARG A 83 -14.22 -6.73 5.62
N GLN A 84 -13.68 -6.24 6.73
CA GLN A 84 -13.90 -4.86 7.18
C GLN A 84 -12.77 -3.94 6.66
N HIS A 85 -13.08 -3.17 5.61
CA HIS A 85 -12.11 -2.28 4.94
C HIS A 85 -12.06 -0.86 5.51
N LYS A 86 -13.03 -0.44 6.34
CA LYS A 86 -13.10 0.93 6.91
C LYS A 86 -11.83 1.36 7.66
N PHE A 87 -11.09 0.41 8.22
CA PHE A 87 -9.82 0.67 8.89
C PHE A 87 -8.69 1.06 7.93
N LEU A 88 -8.73 0.63 6.66
CA LEU A 88 -7.68 0.92 5.70
C LEU A 88 -7.63 2.41 5.34
N ASP A 89 -8.79 3.07 5.21
CA ASP A 89 -8.81 4.52 4.98
C ASP A 89 -8.30 5.31 6.19
N LYS A 90 -8.41 4.74 7.40
CA LYS A 90 -7.89 5.34 8.64
C LYS A 90 -6.37 5.17 8.77
N TYR A 91 -5.84 3.97 8.49
CA TYR A 91 -4.43 3.65 8.71
C TYR A 91 -3.55 3.91 7.49
N TYR A 92 -4.10 3.80 6.28
CA TYR A 92 -3.38 3.99 5.02
C TYR A 92 -4.09 5.04 4.13
N PRO A 93 -4.19 6.31 4.57
CA PRO A 93 -4.82 7.35 3.79
C PRO A 93 -3.99 7.67 2.55
N VAL A 94 -4.50 7.35 1.35
CA VAL A 94 -3.86 7.73 0.09
C VAL A 94 -4.29 9.16 -0.28
N PRO A 95 -3.38 10.14 -0.34
CA PRO A 95 -3.75 11.52 -0.62
C PRO A 95 -4.28 11.73 -2.04
N GLY A 96 -5.01 12.84 -2.24
CA GLY A 96 -5.57 13.21 -3.53
C GLY A 96 -4.53 13.51 -4.61
N LYS A 97 -4.91 13.40 -5.88
CA LYS A 97 -4.06 13.75 -7.05
C LYS A 97 -3.67 15.22 -6.98
N LYS A 98 -2.41 15.53 -7.31
CA LYS A 98 -1.91 16.91 -7.37
C LYS A 98 -2.03 17.47 -8.79
N LYS A 99 -2.20 18.78 -8.90
CA LYS A 99 -2.31 19.52 -10.17
C LYS A 99 -0.98 20.21 -10.48
N LYS A 100 -0.65 20.26 -11.78
CA LYS A 100 0.44 21.06 -12.32
C LYS A 100 0.12 22.55 -12.22
N ARG A 101 1.15 23.39 -12.17
CA ARG A 101 1.04 24.85 -12.33
C ARG A 101 0.89 25.18 -13.81
N THR A 102 -0.03 26.10 -14.11
CA THR A 102 -0.35 26.53 -15.48
C THR A 102 0.66 27.51 -16.02
#